data_AF-A0A951RUR4-F1
#
_entry.id   AF-A0A951RUR4-F1
#
_cell.length_a   1.000
_cell.length_b   1.000
_cell.length_c   1.000
_cell.angle_alpha   90.00
_cell.angle_beta   90.00
_cell.angle_gamma   90.00
#
_symmetry.space_group_name_H-M   'P 1'
#
loop_
_entity.id
_entity.type
_entity.pdbx_description
1 polymer ?
#
loop_
_entity_poly.entity_id
_entity_poly.type
_entity_poly.pdbx_seq_one_letter_code
_entity_poly.pdbx_strand_id
1 'polypeptide(L)'
;MLRSLYVFFLIFSTLPVILWKPHVGVLVWSWISYMNPHRLTYGIAYQFNFLDYVAAVALVSTLLAREPKSLPKHPLVWLLAAYFIWVTITSAFADAQTLAWDKWWNFTKVILFTFVTMMLMQTKERLHALLWVIVLSIGFFAMKGGLFTIMTAGANRVWGPPSTFFEDNNDFALACVMLVPLVRYMQTAVETKYLRWIMLASVFIGLFAIFGTQSRGALVGISSMLLFLVWKSKRFIFGIAAIGFAVAIGLVFMPDSWRERMSTIEKYQEDASAQGRLDMWKFAIDVAADHPIVGGGFDMFYNNKYRAIYLPEGTQGRAVHSLYFEVLGEHGYVGLILYLLIGITTFFTCGGIIQRTRDHPDIKWAGTLAAMIQVSLVGFATAGAFLTVATFDLYYHLVAVTAMLKVMVDRVLAGAVVKAGEKVIAAPPAAPYLAGKFGGLKR
;
A
#
# COMPACT_ATOMS: atom_id res chain seq x y z
N MET A 1 1.10 -28.30 -18.14
CA MET A 1 -0.26 -28.30 -18.71
C MET A 1 -1.34 -28.31 -17.63
N LEU A 2 -1.41 -29.31 -16.73
CA LEU A 2 -2.48 -29.41 -15.71
C LEU A 2 -2.56 -28.21 -14.76
N ARG A 3 -1.41 -27.71 -14.25
CA ARG A 3 -1.36 -26.50 -13.39
C ARG A 3 -1.91 -25.26 -14.09
N SER A 4 -1.63 -25.12 -15.38
CA SER A 4 -2.09 -24.01 -16.22
C SER A 4 -3.61 -24.06 -16.38
N LEU A 5 -4.17 -25.25 -16.70
CA LEU A 5 -5.61 -25.46 -16.80
C LEU A 5 -6.32 -25.20 -15.47
N TYR A 6 -5.71 -25.61 -14.35
CA TYR A 6 -6.25 -25.31 -13.02
C TYR A 6 -6.32 -23.80 -12.74
N VAL A 7 -5.27 -23.04 -13.06
CA VAL A 7 -5.29 -21.57 -12.88
C VAL A 7 -6.31 -20.91 -13.81
N PHE A 8 -6.43 -21.36 -15.06
CA PHE A 8 -7.50 -20.90 -15.95
C PHE A 8 -8.88 -21.15 -15.34
N PHE A 9 -9.17 -22.38 -14.93
CA PHE A 9 -10.46 -22.72 -14.33
C PHE A 9 -10.72 -21.92 -13.05
N LEU A 10 -9.72 -21.81 -12.17
CA LEU A 10 -9.82 -21.05 -10.92
C LEU A 10 -10.14 -19.59 -11.17
N ILE A 11 -9.45 -18.91 -12.10
CA ILE A 11 -9.69 -17.49 -12.40
C ILE A 11 -11.02 -17.33 -13.15
N PHE A 12 -11.26 -18.09 -14.22
CA PHE A 12 -12.45 -17.90 -15.06
C PHE A 12 -13.76 -18.29 -14.35
N SER A 13 -13.73 -19.24 -13.42
CA SER A 13 -14.89 -19.57 -12.58
C SER A 13 -15.32 -18.43 -11.65
N THR A 14 -14.44 -17.45 -11.40
CA THR A 14 -14.82 -16.24 -10.65
C THR A 14 -15.61 -15.24 -11.49
N LEU A 15 -15.50 -15.24 -12.82
CA LEU A 15 -16.12 -14.21 -13.67
C LEU A 15 -17.65 -14.14 -13.51
N PRO A 16 -18.41 -15.25 -13.49
CA PRO A 16 -19.85 -15.21 -13.22
C PRO A 16 -20.17 -14.63 -11.83
N VAL A 17 -19.34 -14.94 -10.82
CA VAL A 17 -19.50 -14.41 -9.46
C VAL A 17 -19.22 -12.91 -9.44
N ILE A 18 -18.25 -12.41 -10.20
CA ILE A 18 -17.95 -10.99 -10.33
C ILE A 18 -19.15 -10.25 -10.93
N LEU A 19 -19.80 -10.80 -11.96
CA LEU A 19 -20.99 -10.20 -12.56
C LEU A 19 -22.17 -10.10 -11.58
N TRP A 20 -22.31 -11.05 -10.66
CA TRP A 20 -23.32 -10.98 -9.60
C TRP A 20 -22.89 -10.04 -8.47
N LYS A 21 -21.64 -10.16 -8.02
CA LYS A 21 -21.07 -9.50 -6.85
C LYS A 21 -19.86 -8.66 -7.26
N PRO A 22 -20.07 -7.38 -7.64
CA PRO A 22 -19.01 -6.52 -8.17
C PRO A 22 -17.78 -6.40 -7.26
N HIS A 23 -17.97 -6.35 -5.94
CA HIS A 23 -16.87 -6.28 -4.98
C HIS A 23 -15.92 -7.49 -5.05
N VAL A 24 -16.40 -8.67 -5.48
CA VAL A 24 -15.53 -9.83 -5.73
C VAL A 24 -14.54 -9.53 -6.86
N GLY A 25 -14.92 -8.71 -7.84
CA GLY A 25 -14.04 -8.28 -8.92
C GLY A 25 -12.80 -7.54 -8.40
N VAL A 26 -12.96 -6.65 -7.43
CA VAL A 26 -11.84 -5.95 -6.78
C VAL A 26 -10.95 -6.93 -6.00
N LEU A 27 -11.55 -7.90 -5.30
CA LEU A 27 -10.79 -8.92 -4.55
C LEU A 27 -9.97 -9.81 -5.49
N VAL A 28 -10.57 -10.30 -6.57
CA VAL A 28 -9.90 -11.15 -7.57
C VAL A 28 -8.83 -10.37 -8.32
N TRP A 29 -9.11 -9.11 -8.70
CA TRP A 29 -8.13 -8.24 -9.35
C TRP A 29 -6.94 -7.99 -8.44
N SER A 30 -7.17 -7.65 -7.16
CA SER A 30 -6.11 -7.45 -6.17
C SER A 30 -5.31 -8.72 -5.94
N TRP A 31 -5.98 -9.87 -5.87
CA TRP A 31 -5.32 -11.17 -5.73
C TRP A 31 -4.41 -11.47 -6.92
N ILE A 32 -4.86 -11.25 -8.16
CA ILE A 32 -4.04 -11.48 -9.35
C ILE A 32 -2.89 -10.47 -9.43
N SER A 33 -3.13 -9.19 -9.14
CA SER A 33 -2.10 -8.15 -9.16
C SER A 33 -0.97 -8.43 -8.15
N TYR A 34 -1.30 -8.88 -6.92
CA TYR A 34 -0.30 -9.17 -5.91
C TYR A 34 0.25 -10.59 -5.97
N MET A 35 -0.60 -11.61 -6.02
CA MET A 35 -0.14 -13.01 -5.94
C MET A 35 0.43 -13.49 -7.28
N ASN A 36 -0.03 -12.95 -8.41
CA ASN A 36 0.35 -13.40 -9.75
C ASN A 36 0.35 -14.95 -9.88
N PRO A 37 -0.75 -15.65 -9.51
CA PRO A 37 -0.75 -17.12 -9.43
C PRO A 37 -0.45 -17.78 -10.79
N HIS A 38 -0.77 -17.10 -11.89
CA HIS A 38 -0.46 -17.53 -13.24
C HIS A 38 1.06 -17.59 -13.52
N ARG A 39 1.86 -16.74 -12.88
CA ARG A 39 3.34 -16.76 -12.97
C ARG A 39 3.97 -17.94 -12.21
N LEU A 40 3.19 -18.66 -11.39
CA LEU A 40 3.62 -19.90 -10.74
C LEU A 40 3.38 -21.15 -11.61
N THR A 41 2.87 -20.96 -12.83
CA THR A 41 2.59 -22.04 -13.79
C THR A 41 3.56 -22.02 -14.97
N TYR A 42 3.42 -22.96 -15.89
CA TYR A 42 4.19 -23.01 -17.14
C TYR A 42 3.24 -22.99 -18.35
N GLY A 43 3.71 -22.57 -19.51
CA GLY A 43 2.93 -22.59 -20.76
C GLY A 43 1.87 -21.48 -20.84
N ILE A 44 0.72 -21.77 -21.45
CA ILE A 44 -0.29 -20.76 -21.84
C ILE A 44 -0.76 -19.83 -20.72
N ALA A 45 -0.95 -20.34 -19.49
CA ALA A 45 -1.41 -19.51 -18.38
C ALA A 45 -0.33 -18.51 -17.94
N TYR A 46 0.96 -18.86 -18.07
CA TYR A 46 2.04 -17.97 -17.68
C TYR A 46 2.05 -16.67 -18.49
N GLN A 47 1.67 -16.73 -19.77
CA GLN A 47 1.70 -15.60 -20.70
C GLN A 47 0.33 -14.90 -20.85
N PHE A 48 -0.72 -15.42 -20.24
CA PHE A 48 -2.09 -14.92 -20.43
C PHE A 48 -2.38 -13.71 -19.54
N ASN A 49 -2.96 -12.65 -20.13
CA ASN A 49 -3.26 -11.39 -19.43
C ASN A 49 -4.55 -11.47 -18.62
N PHE A 50 -4.62 -12.36 -17.62
CA PHE A 50 -5.81 -12.56 -16.78
C PHE A 50 -6.34 -11.27 -16.14
N LEU A 51 -5.42 -10.37 -15.76
CA LEU A 51 -5.76 -9.12 -15.08
C LEU A 51 -6.67 -8.23 -15.94
N ASP A 52 -6.48 -8.22 -17.27
CA ASP A 52 -7.26 -7.38 -18.19
C ASP A 52 -8.70 -7.89 -18.36
N TYR A 53 -8.88 -9.22 -18.42
CA TYR A 53 -10.22 -9.83 -18.49
C TYR A 53 -11.00 -9.63 -17.19
N VAL A 54 -10.35 -9.87 -16.05
CA VAL A 54 -10.95 -9.63 -14.73
C VAL A 54 -11.26 -8.15 -14.57
N ALA A 55 -10.38 -7.26 -15.04
CA ALA A 55 -10.62 -5.82 -15.05
C ALA A 55 -11.86 -5.44 -15.84
N ALA A 56 -11.97 -5.90 -17.09
CA ALA A 56 -13.11 -5.62 -17.95
C ALA A 56 -14.44 -6.11 -17.33
N VAL A 57 -14.48 -7.36 -16.84
CA VAL A 57 -15.67 -7.93 -16.21
C VAL A 57 -16.04 -7.20 -14.91
N ALA A 58 -15.05 -6.83 -14.09
CA ALA A 58 -15.30 -6.07 -12.87
C ALA A 58 -15.83 -4.65 -13.16
N LEU A 59 -15.33 -3.99 -14.20
CA LEU A 59 -15.84 -2.68 -14.62
C LEU A 59 -17.27 -2.76 -15.14
N VAL A 60 -17.56 -3.71 -16.03
CA VAL A 60 -18.94 -3.96 -16.51
C VAL A 60 -19.87 -4.29 -15.34
N SER A 61 -19.45 -5.17 -14.45
CA SER A 61 -20.21 -5.51 -13.25
C SER A 61 -20.46 -4.28 -12.37
N THR A 62 -19.45 -3.43 -12.15
CA THR A 62 -19.59 -2.18 -11.38
C THR A 62 -20.60 -1.23 -12.01
N LEU A 63 -20.61 -1.10 -13.34
CA LEU A 63 -21.57 -0.25 -14.06
C LEU A 63 -23.00 -0.79 -13.97
N LEU A 64 -23.18 -2.12 -14.08
CA LEU A 64 -24.49 -2.77 -14.01
C LEU A 64 -25.02 -2.94 -12.58
N ALA A 65 -24.14 -2.87 -11.57
CA ALA A 65 -24.46 -3.06 -10.17
C ALA A 65 -25.57 -2.11 -9.70
N ARG A 66 -26.60 -2.66 -9.04
CA ARG A 66 -27.65 -1.86 -8.40
C ARG A 66 -27.35 -1.50 -6.94
N GLU A 67 -26.26 -2.02 -6.38
CA GLU A 67 -25.83 -1.67 -5.02
C GLU A 67 -25.27 -0.23 -4.94
N PRO A 68 -25.34 0.43 -3.77
CA PRO A 68 -24.79 1.77 -3.59
C PRO A 68 -23.29 1.82 -3.93
N LYS A 69 -22.91 2.66 -4.90
CA LYS A 69 -21.56 2.69 -5.49
C LYS A 69 -20.97 4.09 -5.65
N SER A 70 -21.21 4.96 -4.66
CA SER A 70 -20.72 6.33 -4.65
C SER A 70 -19.24 6.42 -4.24
N LEU A 71 -18.48 7.29 -4.89
CA LEU A 71 -17.18 7.70 -4.39
C LEU A 71 -17.31 8.48 -3.07
N PRO A 72 -16.37 8.31 -2.13
CA PRO A 72 -16.39 9.05 -0.88
C PRO A 72 -16.17 10.56 -1.14
N LYS A 73 -16.97 11.41 -0.48
CA LYS A 73 -16.76 12.87 -0.50
C LYS A 73 -15.55 13.23 0.37
N HIS A 74 -14.34 13.02 -0.14
CA HIS A 74 -13.09 13.23 0.58
C HIS A 74 -12.02 13.86 -0.34
N PRO A 75 -11.15 14.75 0.16
CA PRO A 75 -10.10 15.39 -0.64
C PRO A 75 -9.20 14.41 -1.42
N LEU A 76 -8.94 13.22 -0.86
CA LEU A 76 -8.14 12.18 -1.52
C LEU A 76 -8.70 11.75 -2.88
N VAL A 77 -10.02 11.73 -3.06
CA VAL A 77 -10.64 11.37 -4.35
C VAL A 77 -10.30 12.41 -5.40
N TRP A 78 -10.41 13.69 -5.04
CA TRP A 78 -10.11 14.81 -5.93
C TRP A 78 -8.62 14.92 -6.22
N LEU A 79 -7.75 14.71 -5.22
CA LEU A 79 -6.30 14.69 -5.41
C LEU A 79 -5.86 13.55 -6.34
N LEU A 80 -6.42 12.35 -6.17
CA LEU A 80 -6.16 11.23 -7.08
C LEU A 80 -6.64 11.52 -8.50
N ALA A 81 -7.82 12.11 -8.66
CA ALA A 81 -8.35 12.48 -9.97
C ALA A 81 -7.49 13.57 -10.63
N ALA A 82 -7.11 14.60 -9.88
CA ALA A 82 -6.23 15.67 -10.35
C ALA A 82 -4.86 15.12 -10.76
N TYR A 83 -4.26 14.25 -9.93
CA TYR A 83 -3.00 13.60 -10.26
C TYR A 83 -3.10 12.73 -11.50
N PHE A 84 -4.17 11.94 -11.64
CA PHE A 84 -4.36 11.10 -12.83
C PHE A 84 -4.56 11.92 -14.11
N ILE A 85 -5.36 12.99 -14.05
CA ILE A 85 -5.53 13.93 -15.16
C ILE A 85 -4.18 14.57 -15.51
N TRP A 86 -3.44 15.03 -14.51
CA TRP A 86 -2.13 15.63 -14.70
C TRP A 86 -1.14 14.70 -15.39
N VAL A 87 -0.98 13.49 -14.85
CA VAL A 87 -0.13 12.44 -15.42
C VAL A 87 -0.55 12.14 -16.86
N THR A 88 -1.85 12.04 -17.15
CA THR A 88 -2.36 11.81 -18.50
C THR A 88 -1.99 12.95 -19.46
N ILE A 89 -2.10 14.21 -19.02
CA ILE A 89 -1.67 15.38 -19.80
C ILE A 89 -0.18 15.28 -20.09
N THR A 90 0.66 15.07 -19.07
CA THR A 90 2.12 14.98 -19.26
C THR A 90 2.53 13.80 -20.15
N SER A 91 1.84 12.65 -20.07
CA SER A 91 2.07 11.51 -20.98
C SER A 91 1.69 11.86 -22.42
N ALA A 92 0.59 12.58 -22.63
CA ALA A 92 0.17 13.01 -23.97
C ALA A 92 1.15 13.99 -24.62
N PHE A 93 1.88 14.78 -23.83
CA PHE A 93 2.91 15.72 -24.31
C PHE A 93 4.35 15.21 -24.17
N ALA A 94 4.56 13.94 -23.78
CA ALA A 94 5.88 13.36 -23.63
C ALA A 94 6.60 13.27 -24.99
N ASP A 95 7.90 13.56 -25.06
CA ASP A 95 8.66 13.29 -26.31
C ASP A 95 8.73 11.78 -26.60
N ALA A 96 8.81 10.97 -25.54
CA ALA A 96 8.93 9.52 -25.59
C ALA A 96 7.56 8.82 -25.61
N GLN A 97 6.70 9.16 -26.57
CA GLN A 97 5.29 8.72 -26.59
C GLN A 97 5.07 7.23 -26.33
N THR A 98 5.80 6.34 -27.00
CA THR A 98 5.63 4.89 -26.83
C THR A 98 5.89 4.44 -25.38
N LEU A 99 7.02 4.86 -24.79
CA LEU A 99 7.37 4.54 -23.40
C LEU A 99 6.33 5.14 -22.44
N ALA A 100 5.92 6.38 -22.70
CA ALA A 100 4.98 7.08 -21.85
C ALA A 100 3.61 6.37 -21.81
N TRP A 101 3.09 5.96 -22.96
CA TRP A 101 1.81 5.26 -23.06
C TRP A 101 1.85 3.84 -22.49
N ASP A 102 2.97 3.12 -22.63
CA ASP A 102 3.14 1.79 -22.05
C ASP A 102 3.04 1.84 -20.50
N LYS A 103 3.76 2.78 -19.87
CA LYS A 103 3.68 3.00 -18.42
C LYS A 103 2.33 3.57 -17.99
N TRP A 104 1.77 4.51 -18.76
CA TRP A 104 0.45 5.08 -18.50
C TRP A 104 -0.65 4.03 -18.52
N TRP A 105 -0.61 3.07 -19.44
CA TRP A 105 -1.59 1.98 -19.53
C TRP A 105 -1.60 1.13 -18.27
N ASN A 106 -0.41 0.79 -17.74
CA ASN A 106 -0.29 0.07 -16.48
C ASN A 106 -0.77 0.91 -15.30
N PHE A 107 -0.37 2.17 -15.23
CA PHE A 107 -0.77 3.08 -14.16
C PHE A 107 -2.29 3.36 -14.13
N THR A 108 -2.91 3.46 -15.31
CA THR A 108 -4.36 3.66 -15.44
C THR A 108 -5.13 2.51 -14.79
N LYS A 109 -4.69 1.26 -14.95
CA LYS A 109 -5.32 0.11 -14.30
C LYS A 109 -5.28 0.25 -12.78
N VAL A 110 -4.14 0.67 -12.22
CA VAL A 110 -3.98 0.92 -10.78
C VAL A 110 -4.94 1.99 -10.27
N ILE A 111 -4.97 3.16 -10.93
CA ILE A 111 -5.83 4.28 -10.52
C ILE A 111 -7.32 3.94 -10.69
N LEU A 112 -7.69 3.33 -11.81
CA LEU A 112 -9.07 2.92 -12.06
C LEU A 112 -9.55 1.94 -10.98
N PHE A 113 -8.75 0.93 -10.65
CA PHE A 113 -9.08 -0.02 -9.59
C PHE A 113 -9.04 0.60 -8.19
N THR A 114 -8.25 1.66 -7.99
CA THR A 114 -8.30 2.46 -6.76
C THR A 114 -9.67 3.14 -6.61
N PHE A 115 -10.22 3.73 -7.67
CA PHE A 115 -11.58 4.29 -7.65
C PHE A 115 -12.67 3.23 -7.49
N VAL A 116 -12.59 2.13 -8.24
CA VAL A 116 -13.56 1.02 -8.12
C VAL A 116 -13.53 0.43 -6.70
N THR A 117 -12.35 0.30 -6.10
CA THR A 117 -12.18 -0.11 -4.70
C THR A 117 -12.94 0.84 -3.76
N MET A 118 -12.76 2.16 -3.92
CA MET A 118 -13.48 3.15 -3.11
C MET A 118 -15.00 3.11 -3.29
N MET A 119 -15.48 2.78 -4.49
CA MET A 119 -16.92 2.66 -4.78
C MET A 119 -17.54 1.41 -4.13
N LEU A 120 -16.83 0.27 -4.14
CA LEU A 120 -17.41 -1.03 -3.81
C LEU A 120 -17.06 -1.55 -2.41
N MET A 121 -15.95 -1.11 -1.81
CA MET A 121 -15.46 -1.63 -0.52
C MET A 121 -15.99 -0.82 0.69
N GLN A 122 -17.26 -0.44 0.67
CA GLN A 122 -17.86 0.48 1.66
C GLN A 122 -18.24 -0.15 3.02
N THR A 123 -17.97 -1.44 3.25
CA THR A 123 -18.28 -2.12 4.52
C THR A 123 -17.03 -2.66 5.19
N LYS A 124 -17.12 -2.93 6.50
CA LYS A 124 -15.99 -3.45 7.29
C LYS A 124 -15.54 -4.80 6.77
N GLU A 125 -16.50 -5.67 6.44
CA GLU A 125 -16.28 -7.03 5.95
C GLU A 125 -15.56 -7.00 4.61
N ARG A 126 -15.99 -6.11 3.71
CA ARG A 126 -15.38 -5.90 2.39
C ARG A 126 -13.95 -5.37 2.50
N LEU A 127 -13.71 -4.37 3.36
CA LEU A 127 -12.36 -3.87 3.66
C LEU A 127 -11.46 -4.96 4.25
N HIS A 128 -11.97 -5.72 5.23
CA HIS A 128 -11.22 -6.82 5.84
C HIS A 128 -10.92 -7.92 4.83
N ALA A 129 -11.83 -8.24 3.92
CA ALA A 129 -11.58 -9.18 2.83
C ALA A 129 -10.47 -8.68 1.90
N LEU A 130 -10.46 -7.40 1.53
CA LEU A 130 -9.38 -6.80 0.75
C LEU A 130 -8.03 -6.89 1.47
N LEU A 131 -8.00 -6.54 2.77
CA LEU A 131 -6.78 -6.65 3.57
C LEU A 131 -6.29 -8.10 3.68
N TRP A 132 -7.19 -9.08 3.82
CA TRP A 132 -6.82 -10.49 3.79
C TRP A 132 -6.22 -10.90 2.44
N VAL A 133 -6.81 -10.45 1.32
CA VAL A 133 -6.26 -10.72 -0.01
C VAL A 133 -4.85 -10.16 -0.13
N ILE A 134 -4.62 -8.91 0.26
CA ILE A 134 -3.28 -8.28 0.24
C ILE A 134 -2.31 -9.07 1.13
N VAL A 135 -2.72 -9.34 2.38
CA VAL A 135 -1.87 -10.01 3.38
C VAL A 135 -1.49 -11.42 2.96
N LEU A 136 -2.44 -12.20 2.45
CA LEU A 136 -2.18 -13.56 2.00
C LEU A 136 -1.35 -13.59 0.71
N SER A 137 -1.56 -12.63 -0.19
CA SER A 137 -0.86 -12.56 -1.48
C SER A 137 0.62 -12.21 -1.32
N ILE A 138 0.90 -11.07 -0.71
CA ILE A 138 2.29 -10.64 -0.49
C ILE A 138 2.93 -11.52 0.60
N GLY A 139 2.15 -11.91 1.62
CA GLY A 139 2.61 -12.77 2.72
C GLY A 139 3.04 -14.16 2.27
N PHE A 140 2.42 -14.73 1.23
CA PHE A 140 2.86 -15.99 0.64
C PHE A 140 4.31 -15.90 0.15
N PHE A 141 4.65 -14.86 -0.62
CA PHE A 141 6.02 -14.66 -1.10
C PHE A 141 6.96 -14.25 0.02
N ALA A 142 6.53 -13.41 0.97
CA ALA A 142 7.32 -13.04 2.14
C ALA A 142 7.71 -14.27 2.97
N MET A 143 6.78 -15.18 3.24
CA MET A 143 7.09 -16.43 3.94
C MET A 143 8.04 -17.31 3.12
N LYS A 144 7.79 -17.47 1.80
CA LYS A 144 8.67 -18.26 0.92
C LYS A 144 10.11 -17.72 0.93
N GLY A 145 10.27 -16.40 0.76
CA GLY A 145 11.57 -15.74 0.77
C GLY A 145 12.26 -15.81 2.13
N GLY A 146 11.50 -15.69 3.21
CA GLY A 146 12.01 -15.80 4.58
C GLY A 146 12.52 -17.19 4.91
N LEU A 147 11.72 -18.22 4.61
CA LEU A 147 12.14 -19.62 4.77
C LEU A 147 13.36 -19.93 3.91
N PHE A 148 13.39 -19.48 2.65
CA PHE A 148 14.54 -19.64 1.78
C PHE A 148 15.81 -18.99 2.35
N THR A 149 15.69 -17.78 2.91
CA THR A 149 16.81 -17.08 3.54
C THR A 149 17.32 -17.85 4.75
N ILE A 150 16.43 -18.39 5.58
CA ILE A 150 16.81 -19.21 6.74
C ILE A 150 17.50 -20.50 6.27
N MET A 151 16.92 -21.22 5.31
CA MET A 151 17.48 -22.50 4.83
C MET A 151 18.83 -22.34 4.14
N THR A 152 19.09 -21.19 3.54
CA THR A 152 20.34 -20.89 2.84
C THR A 152 21.33 -20.08 3.67
N ALA A 153 21.00 -19.80 4.94
CA ALA A 153 21.76 -18.90 5.80
C ALA A 153 22.09 -17.55 5.14
N GLY A 154 21.17 -17.01 4.33
CA GLY A 154 21.36 -15.75 3.60
C GLY A 154 22.40 -15.77 2.48
N ALA A 155 22.92 -16.95 2.10
CA ALA A 155 23.93 -17.09 1.04
C ALA A 155 23.43 -16.60 -0.33
N ASN A 156 22.12 -16.70 -0.58
CA ASN A 156 21.49 -16.30 -1.83
C ASN A 156 20.54 -15.12 -1.64
N ARG A 157 20.38 -14.33 -2.71
CA ARG A 157 19.43 -13.21 -2.73
C ARG A 157 18.01 -13.71 -2.97
N VAL A 158 17.07 -13.13 -2.22
CA VAL A 158 15.63 -13.30 -2.43
C VAL A 158 15.15 -12.31 -3.48
N TRP A 159 14.43 -12.82 -4.47
CA TRP A 159 13.80 -12.06 -5.55
C TRP A 159 12.28 -12.15 -5.45
N GLY A 160 11.60 -11.17 -6.02
CA GLY A 160 10.16 -11.28 -6.23
C GLY A 160 9.81 -12.31 -7.32
N PRO A 161 8.52 -12.50 -7.58
CA PRO A 161 8.06 -13.43 -8.60
C PRO A 161 8.44 -12.90 -10.00
N PRO A 162 8.96 -13.74 -10.91
CA PRO A 162 9.33 -13.32 -12.26
C PRO A 162 8.14 -12.75 -13.06
N SER A 163 8.42 -11.77 -13.92
CA SER A 163 7.44 -11.10 -14.79
C SER A 163 6.30 -10.45 -14.01
N THR A 164 6.61 -9.88 -12.85
CA THR A 164 5.67 -9.12 -12.02
C THR A 164 6.23 -7.73 -11.70
N PHE A 165 5.35 -6.83 -11.23
CA PHE A 165 5.73 -5.45 -10.90
C PHE A 165 6.81 -5.34 -9.82
N PHE A 166 6.96 -6.35 -8.96
CA PHE A 166 7.95 -6.35 -7.89
C PHE A 166 8.91 -7.53 -8.00
N GLU A 167 9.26 -7.92 -9.24
CA GLU A 167 10.27 -8.97 -9.51
C GLU A 167 11.64 -8.63 -8.90
N ASP A 168 12.05 -7.36 -8.99
CA ASP A 168 13.31 -6.89 -8.43
C ASP A 168 13.34 -7.08 -6.90
N ASN A 169 14.51 -7.44 -6.38
CA ASN A 169 14.69 -7.71 -4.96
C ASN A 169 14.33 -6.50 -4.10
N ASN A 170 14.52 -5.28 -4.59
CA ASN A 170 14.26 -4.07 -3.82
C ASN A 170 12.76 -3.74 -3.75
N ASP A 171 12.05 -3.91 -4.86
CA ASP A 171 10.59 -3.68 -4.93
C ASP A 171 9.84 -4.72 -4.10
N PHE A 172 10.29 -5.98 -4.15
CA PHE A 172 9.77 -7.03 -3.28
C PHE A 172 10.01 -6.73 -1.79
N ALA A 173 11.20 -6.21 -1.45
CA ALA A 173 11.52 -5.83 -0.08
C ALA A 173 10.61 -4.69 0.41
N LEU A 174 10.37 -3.68 -0.41
CA LEU A 174 9.41 -2.61 -0.13
C LEU A 174 8.01 -3.15 0.13
N ALA A 175 7.51 -4.04 -0.73
CA ALA A 175 6.20 -4.68 -0.55
C ALA A 175 6.12 -5.41 0.80
N CYS A 176 7.18 -6.10 1.21
CA CYS A 176 7.29 -6.74 2.51
C CYS A 176 7.31 -5.73 3.68
N VAL A 177 8.05 -4.62 3.56
CA VAL A 177 8.06 -3.54 4.55
C VAL A 177 6.66 -2.96 4.77
N MET A 178 5.94 -2.66 3.69
CA MET A 178 4.57 -2.15 3.75
C MET A 178 3.59 -3.15 4.33
N LEU A 179 3.84 -4.45 4.14
CA LEU A 179 2.99 -5.55 4.60
C LEU A 179 3.04 -5.75 6.13
N VAL A 180 4.20 -5.62 6.77
CA VAL A 180 4.39 -5.87 8.22
C VAL A 180 3.30 -5.21 9.10
N PRO A 181 3.03 -3.90 9.00
CA PRO A 181 1.99 -3.27 9.81
C PRO A 181 0.56 -3.76 9.47
N LEU A 182 0.29 -4.18 8.24
CA LEU A 182 -1.00 -4.76 7.86
C LEU A 182 -1.19 -6.13 8.51
N VAL A 183 -0.16 -6.99 8.52
CA VAL A 183 -0.22 -8.26 9.27
C VAL A 183 -0.42 -8.00 10.76
N ARG A 184 0.27 -6.99 11.31
CA ARG A 184 0.09 -6.59 12.71
C ARG A 184 -1.34 -6.15 13.00
N TYR A 185 -1.97 -5.39 12.11
CA TYR A 185 -3.39 -5.05 12.23
C TYR A 185 -4.27 -6.31 12.23
N MET A 186 -4.12 -7.16 11.21
CA MET A 186 -4.95 -8.35 11.03
C MET A 186 -4.80 -9.31 12.22
N GLN A 187 -3.61 -9.40 12.82
CA GLN A 187 -3.36 -10.14 14.06
C GLN A 187 -4.22 -9.63 15.24
N THR A 188 -4.47 -8.33 15.32
CA THR A 188 -5.38 -7.77 16.35
C THR A 188 -6.86 -7.96 16.03
N ALA A 189 -7.19 -8.15 14.74
CA ALA A 189 -8.56 -8.34 14.28
C ALA A 189 -9.05 -9.79 14.39
N VAL A 190 -8.15 -10.78 14.40
CA VAL A 190 -8.51 -12.20 14.57
C VAL A 190 -8.77 -12.55 16.03
N GLU A 191 -9.79 -13.36 16.28
CA GLU A 191 -10.16 -13.82 17.63
C GLU A 191 -9.36 -15.06 18.05
N THR A 192 -9.07 -15.96 17.09
CA THR A 192 -8.40 -17.24 17.32
C THR A 192 -6.94 -17.07 17.75
N LYS A 193 -6.61 -17.51 18.98
CA LYS A 193 -5.25 -17.41 19.55
C LYS A 193 -4.18 -18.06 18.67
N TYR A 194 -4.43 -19.25 18.12
CA TYR A 194 -3.48 -19.95 17.25
C TYR A 194 -3.17 -19.14 15.98
N LEU A 195 -4.19 -18.54 15.37
CA LEU A 195 -4.00 -17.71 14.18
C LEU A 195 -3.14 -16.48 14.50
N ARG A 196 -3.27 -15.88 15.69
CA ARG A 196 -2.40 -14.78 16.11
C ARG A 196 -0.93 -15.17 16.18
N TRP A 197 -0.63 -16.38 16.64
CA TRP A 197 0.73 -16.91 16.69
C TRP A 197 1.27 -17.22 15.29
N ILE A 198 0.46 -17.80 14.42
CA ILE A 198 0.83 -18.03 13.00
C ILE A 198 1.17 -16.70 12.33
N MET A 199 0.39 -15.65 12.55
CA MET A 199 0.65 -14.32 12.00
C MET A 199 1.90 -13.66 12.60
N LEU A 200 2.21 -13.91 13.87
CA LEU A 200 3.46 -13.44 14.48
C LEU A 200 4.66 -14.14 13.85
N ALA A 201 4.57 -15.46 13.69
CA ALA A 201 5.59 -16.26 13.05
C ALA A 201 5.79 -15.84 11.58
N SER A 202 4.71 -15.53 10.85
CA SER A 202 4.81 -15.08 9.45
C SER A 202 5.47 -13.71 9.33
N VAL A 203 5.24 -12.78 10.27
CA VAL A 203 5.99 -11.51 10.33
C VAL A 203 7.46 -11.78 10.60
N PHE A 204 7.78 -12.62 11.59
CA PHE A 204 9.17 -12.94 11.94
C PHE A 204 9.92 -13.58 10.77
N ILE A 205 9.33 -14.57 10.11
CA ILE A 205 9.87 -15.18 8.90
C ILE A 205 9.97 -14.15 7.77
N GLY A 206 8.95 -13.30 7.59
CA GLY A 206 8.95 -12.22 6.60
C GLY A 206 10.08 -11.20 6.80
N LEU A 207 10.52 -10.94 8.03
CA LEU A 207 11.70 -10.11 8.30
C LEU A 207 12.97 -10.73 7.70
N PHE A 208 13.15 -12.06 7.81
CA PHE A 208 14.25 -12.74 7.12
C PHE A 208 14.17 -12.58 5.61
N ALA A 209 12.96 -12.53 5.03
CA ALA A 209 12.81 -12.27 3.60
C ALA A 209 13.38 -10.88 3.23
N ILE A 210 13.08 -9.86 4.05
CA ILE A 210 13.59 -8.49 3.88
C ILE A 210 15.12 -8.50 3.96
N PHE A 211 15.73 -9.16 4.95
CA PHE A 211 17.19 -9.30 5.02
C PHE A 211 17.78 -10.05 3.80
N GLY A 212 17.13 -11.13 3.39
CA GLY A 212 17.53 -11.96 2.25
C GLY A 212 17.39 -11.27 0.90
N THR A 213 16.54 -10.25 0.77
CA THR A 213 16.53 -9.39 -0.44
C THR A 213 17.83 -8.62 -0.63
N GLN A 214 18.60 -8.45 0.46
CA GLN A 214 19.81 -7.66 0.49
C GLN A 214 19.57 -6.22 -0.04
N SER A 215 18.41 -5.63 0.21
CA SER A 215 18.08 -4.27 -0.24
C SER A 215 18.44 -3.21 0.82
N ARG A 216 19.40 -2.33 0.49
CA ARG A 216 19.83 -1.22 1.38
C ARG A 216 18.69 -0.24 1.67
N GLY A 217 17.91 0.14 0.65
CA GLY A 217 16.75 1.03 0.81
C GLY A 217 15.66 0.42 1.69
N ALA A 218 15.44 -0.90 1.60
CA ALA A 218 14.49 -1.58 2.47
C ALA A 218 14.95 -1.67 3.92
N LEU A 219 16.26 -1.73 4.19
CA LEU A 219 16.79 -1.66 5.58
C LEU A 219 16.50 -0.31 6.22
N VAL A 220 16.64 0.79 5.47
CA VAL A 220 16.25 2.13 5.95
C VAL A 220 14.74 2.18 6.17
N GLY A 221 13.95 1.66 5.21
CA GLY A 221 12.48 1.64 5.30
C GLY A 221 11.92 0.80 6.44
N ILE A 222 12.45 -0.41 6.67
CA ILE A 222 12.02 -1.24 7.79
C ILE A 222 12.42 -0.61 9.12
N SER A 223 13.60 0.03 9.20
CA SER A 223 14.08 0.66 10.43
C SER A 223 13.21 1.86 10.81
N SER A 224 12.95 2.78 9.88
CA SER A 224 12.07 3.93 10.11
C SER A 224 10.64 3.49 10.46
N MET A 225 10.11 2.47 9.77
CA MET A 225 8.78 1.92 9.98
C MET A 225 8.67 1.27 11.37
N LEU A 226 9.63 0.43 11.76
CA LEU A 226 9.64 -0.23 13.06
C LEU A 226 9.81 0.76 14.21
N LEU A 227 10.68 1.78 14.06
CA LEU A 227 10.83 2.86 15.04
C LEU A 227 9.50 3.60 15.22
N PHE A 228 8.82 3.94 14.12
CA PHE A 228 7.54 4.62 14.17
C PHE A 228 6.41 3.72 14.72
N LEU A 229 6.43 2.43 14.43
CA LEU A 229 5.52 1.43 15.01
C LEU A 229 5.68 1.35 16.53
N VAL A 230 6.92 1.31 17.02
CA VAL A 230 7.24 1.26 18.44
C VAL A 230 6.92 2.57 19.13
N TRP A 231 7.16 3.71 18.48
CA TRP A 231 6.76 5.03 18.97
C TRP A 231 5.24 5.16 19.19
N LYS A 232 4.44 4.53 18.32
CA LYS A 232 2.97 4.45 18.50
C LYS A 232 2.51 3.42 19.54
N SER A 233 3.41 2.57 20.04
CA SER A 233 3.09 1.53 21.02
C SER A 233 3.18 2.06 22.45
N LYS A 234 2.29 1.59 23.32
CA LYS A 234 2.40 1.83 24.78
C LYS A 234 3.59 1.11 25.43
N ARG A 235 4.22 0.18 24.71
CA ARG A 235 5.33 -0.66 25.20
C ARG A 235 6.64 -0.33 24.46
N PHE A 236 7.01 0.95 24.47
CA PHE A 236 8.16 1.47 23.72
C PHE A 236 9.47 0.71 24.01
N ILE A 237 9.83 0.57 25.28
CA ILE A 237 11.09 -0.10 25.70
C ILE A 237 11.14 -1.56 25.22
N PHE A 238 10.05 -2.32 25.43
CA PHE A 238 9.96 -3.70 24.94
C PHE A 238 10.01 -3.79 23.41
N GLY A 239 9.41 -2.82 22.72
CA GLY A 239 9.46 -2.73 21.26
C GLY A 239 10.88 -2.51 20.75
N ILE A 240 11.63 -1.57 21.34
CA ILE A 240 13.04 -1.35 21.00
C ILE A 240 13.88 -2.59 21.29
N ALA A 241 13.71 -3.21 22.46
CA ALA A 241 14.42 -4.43 22.81
C ALA A 241 14.15 -5.55 21.79
N ALA A 242 12.90 -5.71 21.34
CA ALA A 242 12.54 -6.69 20.31
C ALA A 242 13.17 -6.39 18.95
N ILE A 243 13.22 -5.12 18.53
CA ILE A 243 13.92 -4.71 17.31
C ILE A 243 15.41 -5.01 17.43
N GLY A 244 16.04 -4.59 18.54
CA GLY A 244 17.47 -4.82 18.78
C GLY A 244 17.82 -6.31 18.77
N PHE A 245 16.97 -7.14 19.38
CA PHE A 245 17.12 -8.59 19.34
C PHE A 245 16.99 -9.17 17.92
N ALA A 246 16.00 -8.72 17.14
CA ALA A 246 15.84 -9.16 15.76
C ALA A 246 17.03 -8.75 14.87
N VAL A 247 17.54 -7.53 15.05
CA VAL A 247 18.74 -7.04 14.35
C VAL A 247 19.97 -7.84 14.74
N ALA A 248 20.18 -8.10 16.04
CA ALA A 248 21.31 -8.91 16.51
C ALA A 248 21.28 -10.33 15.91
N ILE A 249 20.11 -10.97 15.90
CA ILE A 249 19.93 -12.27 15.22
C ILE A 249 20.27 -12.16 13.73
N GLY A 250 19.73 -11.14 13.05
CA GLY A 250 20.00 -10.92 11.62
C GLY A 250 21.50 -10.77 11.33
N LEU A 251 22.21 -9.97 12.12
CA LEU A 251 23.65 -9.73 11.96
C LEU A 251 24.48 -10.99 12.18
N VAL A 252 24.14 -11.82 13.17
CA VAL A 252 24.84 -13.10 13.44
C VAL A 252 24.57 -14.11 12.32
N PHE A 253 23.34 -14.14 11.79
CA PHE A 253 22.90 -15.15 10.83
C PHE A 253 23.31 -14.85 9.38
N MET A 254 23.49 -13.59 9.01
CA MET A 254 23.86 -13.20 7.65
C MET A 254 25.36 -13.44 7.34
N PRO A 255 25.71 -13.85 6.11
CA PRO A 255 27.08 -14.16 5.72
C PRO A 255 27.94 -12.89 5.54
N ASP A 256 29.26 -13.05 5.48
CA ASP A 256 30.18 -11.92 5.31
C ASP A 256 29.93 -11.14 4.01
N SER A 257 29.57 -11.82 2.91
CA SER A 257 29.20 -11.15 1.65
C SER A 257 28.00 -10.20 1.80
N TRP A 258 27.05 -10.52 2.68
CA TRP A 258 25.96 -9.62 3.03
C TRP A 258 26.48 -8.42 3.82
N ARG A 259 27.34 -8.65 4.83
CA ARG A 259 27.91 -7.60 5.69
C ARG A 259 28.78 -6.63 4.90
N GLU A 260 29.65 -7.15 4.04
CA GLU A 260 30.46 -6.37 3.09
C GLU A 260 29.57 -5.48 2.24
N ARG A 261 28.50 -6.04 1.65
CA ARG A 261 27.56 -5.27 0.84
C ARG A 261 26.80 -4.19 1.63
N MET A 262 26.50 -4.41 2.91
CA MET A 262 25.87 -3.39 3.75
C MET A 262 26.86 -2.35 4.24
N SER A 263 28.12 -2.71 4.45
CA SER A 263 29.19 -1.79 4.87
C SER A 263 29.55 -0.75 3.80
N THR A 264 29.30 -1.04 2.52
CA THR A 264 29.50 -0.03 1.45
C THR A 264 28.56 1.17 1.55
N ILE A 265 27.55 1.14 2.44
CA ILE A 265 26.77 2.34 2.80
C ILE A 265 27.68 3.46 3.32
N GLU A 266 28.80 3.13 3.99
CA GLU A 266 29.73 4.11 4.56
C GLU A 266 30.68 4.73 3.51
N LYS A 267 30.92 4.07 2.37
CA LYS A 267 31.85 4.51 1.32
C LYS A 267 31.15 4.99 0.05
N TYR A 268 30.18 5.90 0.21
CA TYR A 268 29.33 6.36 -0.89
C TYR A 268 30.08 7.04 -2.05
N GLN A 269 31.22 7.67 -1.79
CA GLN A 269 32.03 8.37 -2.80
C GLN A 269 32.86 7.42 -3.69
N GLU A 270 33.06 6.17 -3.27
CA GLU A 270 33.85 5.16 -4.01
C GLU A 270 32.95 4.10 -4.68
N ASP A 271 31.63 4.09 -4.40
CA ASP A 271 30.68 3.13 -4.96
C ASP A 271 30.09 3.64 -6.29
N ALA A 272 30.43 3.01 -7.41
CA ALA A 272 29.87 3.32 -8.73
C ALA A 272 28.32 3.26 -8.74
N SER A 273 27.70 2.46 -7.87
CA SER A 273 26.24 2.40 -7.70
C SER A 273 25.65 3.62 -6.97
N ALA A 274 26.44 4.28 -6.13
CA ALA A 274 26.05 5.50 -5.44
C ALA A 274 26.13 6.70 -6.39
N GLN A 275 27.25 6.86 -7.10
CA GLN A 275 27.44 7.93 -8.07
C GLN A 275 26.37 7.89 -9.18
N GLY A 276 26.10 6.70 -9.73
CA GLY A 276 25.05 6.55 -10.74
C GLY A 276 23.64 6.94 -10.26
N ARG A 277 23.36 6.92 -8.94
CA ARG A 277 22.09 7.44 -8.41
C ARG A 277 22.09 8.96 -8.33
N LEU A 278 23.18 9.58 -7.89
CA LEU A 278 23.31 11.04 -7.92
C LEU A 278 23.16 11.58 -9.34
N ASP A 279 23.79 10.94 -10.32
CA ASP A 279 23.71 11.36 -11.72
C ASP A 279 22.27 11.26 -12.23
N MET A 280 21.55 10.20 -11.89
CA MET A 280 20.14 10.05 -12.26
C MET A 280 19.21 11.04 -11.52
N TRP A 281 19.51 11.38 -10.27
CA TRP A 281 18.76 12.40 -9.53
C TRP A 281 18.99 13.79 -10.11
N LYS A 282 20.24 14.09 -10.46
CA LYS A 282 20.60 15.31 -11.16
C LYS A 282 19.90 15.40 -12.51
N PHE A 283 19.90 14.32 -13.29
CA PHE A 283 19.13 14.23 -14.53
C PHE A 283 17.64 14.56 -14.29
N ALA A 284 16.99 13.98 -13.27
CA ALA A 284 15.60 14.31 -12.95
C ALA A 284 15.40 15.81 -12.62
N ILE A 285 16.32 16.41 -11.87
CA ILE A 285 16.30 17.83 -11.52
C ILE A 285 16.48 18.69 -12.77
N ASP A 286 17.44 18.36 -13.63
CA ASP A 286 17.76 19.13 -14.83
C ASP A 286 16.59 19.09 -15.83
N VAL A 287 15.92 17.93 -16.00
CA VAL A 287 14.67 17.85 -16.78
C VAL A 287 13.57 18.70 -16.18
N ALA A 288 13.42 18.67 -14.85
CA ALA A 288 12.43 19.51 -14.18
C ALA A 288 12.83 21.01 -14.19
N ALA A 289 14.09 21.36 -14.40
CA ALA A 289 14.50 22.74 -14.59
C ALA A 289 14.09 23.25 -15.98
N ASP A 290 14.26 22.42 -17.01
CA ASP A 290 13.90 22.75 -18.40
C ASP A 290 12.39 22.64 -18.68
N HIS A 291 11.71 21.72 -18.00
CA HIS A 291 10.28 21.47 -18.11
C HIS A 291 9.58 21.48 -16.73
N PRO A 292 9.57 22.61 -16.01
CA PRO A 292 9.19 22.67 -14.58
C PRO A 292 7.75 22.30 -14.29
N ILE A 293 6.85 22.56 -15.24
CA ILE A 293 5.44 22.24 -15.07
C ILE A 293 5.22 20.77 -15.43
N VAL A 294 5.52 20.38 -16.67
CA VAL A 294 5.08 19.09 -17.26
C VAL A 294 6.07 17.93 -17.11
N GLY A 295 7.34 18.20 -16.79
CA GLY A 295 8.40 17.19 -16.81
C GLY A 295 8.68 16.64 -18.22
N GLY A 296 9.37 15.51 -18.30
CA GLY A 296 9.67 14.81 -19.55
C GLY A 296 8.65 13.75 -19.97
N GLY A 297 7.62 13.50 -19.15
CA GLY A 297 6.66 12.42 -19.33
C GLY A 297 7.15 11.07 -18.78
N PHE A 298 6.23 10.10 -18.72
CA PHE A 298 6.52 8.76 -18.21
C PHE A 298 7.68 8.08 -18.93
N ASP A 299 8.55 7.44 -18.15
CA ASP A 299 9.71 6.66 -18.61
C ASP A 299 10.70 7.44 -19.49
N MET A 300 10.70 8.78 -19.40
CA MET A 300 11.67 9.65 -20.09
C MET A 300 13.12 9.28 -19.76
N PHE A 301 13.38 8.72 -18.58
CA PHE A 301 14.70 8.22 -18.16
C PHE A 301 15.24 7.11 -19.07
N TYR A 302 14.41 6.44 -19.87
CA TYR A 302 14.81 5.39 -20.82
C TYR A 302 14.86 5.89 -22.26
N ASN A 303 14.57 7.17 -22.50
CA ASN A 303 14.65 7.77 -23.81
C ASN A 303 16.09 8.19 -24.15
N ASN A 304 16.60 7.74 -25.30
CA ASN A 304 17.99 8.01 -25.72
C ASN A 304 18.30 9.50 -25.89
N LYS A 305 17.34 10.32 -26.34
CA LYS A 305 17.52 11.77 -26.51
C LYS A 305 17.72 12.44 -25.15
N TYR A 306 16.86 12.14 -24.17
CA TYR A 306 17.02 12.67 -22.82
C TYR A 306 18.34 12.20 -22.18
N ARG A 307 18.68 10.90 -22.30
CA ARG A 307 19.96 10.39 -21.78
C ARG A 307 21.17 11.11 -22.38
N ALA A 308 21.16 11.37 -23.69
CA ALA A 308 22.26 12.06 -24.36
C ALA A 308 22.42 13.52 -23.94
N ILE A 309 21.32 14.19 -23.54
CA ILE A 309 21.34 15.60 -23.13
C ILE A 309 21.73 15.76 -21.65
N TYR A 310 21.15 14.93 -20.79
CA TYR A 310 21.16 15.18 -19.34
C TYR A 310 22.01 14.19 -18.53
N LEU A 311 22.41 13.06 -19.10
CA LEU A 311 23.20 12.05 -18.40
C LEU A 311 24.68 12.13 -18.81
N PRO A 312 25.64 12.18 -17.87
CA PRO A 312 27.06 12.21 -18.22
C PRO A 312 27.47 11.00 -19.07
N GLU A 313 28.36 11.22 -20.03
CA GLU A 313 28.88 10.17 -20.91
C GLU A 313 29.54 9.05 -20.09
N GLY A 314 29.25 7.80 -20.44
CA GLY A 314 29.73 6.62 -19.70
C GLY A 314 28.90 6.20 -18.48
N THR A 315 27.87 6.97 -18.10
CA THR A 315 26.97 6.60 -17.01
C THR A 315 26.09 5.41 -17.39
N GLN A 316 26.27 4.28 -16.70
CA GLN A 316 25.49 3.05 -16.91
C GLN A 316 24.14 3.05 -16.16
N GLY A 317 23.71 4.20 -15.64
CA GLY A 317 22.48 4.37 -14.85
C GLY A 317 21.26 3.82 -15.58
N ARG A 318 20.59 2.84 -14.97
CA ARG A 318 19.39 2.21 -15.57
C ARG A 318 18.10 2.87 -15.10
N ALA A 319 17.97 3.16 -13.80
CA ALA A 319 16.76 3.71 -13.19
C ALA A 319 17.08 4.85 -12.21
N VAL A 320 16.10 5.71 -11.93
CA VAL A 320 16.30 6.88 -11.06
C VAL A 320 16.47 6.51 -9.58
N HIS A 321 16.01 5.32 -9.18
CA HIS A 321 16.13 4.79 -7.81
C HIS A 321 15.68 5.79 -6.74
N SER A 322 14.58 6.50 -6.99
CA SER A 322 13.91 7.34 -6.01
C SER A 322 12.54 7.75 -6.57
N LEU A 323 11.47 7.43 -5.86
CA LEU A 323 10.12 7.73 -6.33
C LEU A 323 9.88 9.24 -6.42
N TYR A 324 10.62 10.04 -5.64
CA TYR A 324 10.47 11.49 -5.64
C TYR A 324 11.08 12.10 -6.90
N PHE A 325 12.30 11.67 -7.24
CA PHE A 325 12.95 12.09 -8.48
C PHE A 325 12.30 11.46 -9.72
N GLU A 326 11.68 10.28 -9.57
CA GLU A 326 10.86 9.66 -10.62
C GLU A 326 9.69 10.58 -10.99
N VAL A 327 8.85 10.92 -10.01
CA VAL A 327 7.69 11.80 -10.25
C VAL A 327 8.12 13.21 -10.67
N LEU A 328 9.21 13.75 -10.09
CA LEU A 328 9.73 15.07 -10.45
C LEU A 328 10.16 15.12 -11.92
N GLY A 329 10.97 14.15 -12.37
CA GLY A 329 11.46 14.11 -13.74
C GLY A 329 10.34 13.81 -14.74
N GLU A 330 9.42 12.90 -14.40
CA GLU A 330 8.34 12.50 -15.32
C GLU A 330 7.20 13.52 -15.41
N HIS A 331 6.88 14.22 -14.34
CA HIS A 331 5.65 15.04 -14.24
C HIS A 331 5.86 16.45 -13.70
N GLY A 332 7.12 16.88 -13.55
CA GLY A 332 7.50 18.20 -13.07
C GLY A 332 7.11 18.45 -11.61
N TYR A 333 7.25 19.71 -11.18
CA TYR A 333 6.93 20.11 -9.81
C TYR A 333 5.43 19.97 -9.50
N VAL A 334 4.56 20.19 -10.49
CA VAL A 334 3.10 20.03 -10.31
C VAL A 334 2.76 18.57 -9.99
N GLY A 335 3.31 17.62 -10.74
CA GLY A 335 3.12 16.19 -10.48
C GLY A 335 3.64 15.78 -9.11
N LEU A 336 4.85 16.25 -8.75
CA LEU A 336 5.44 15.96 -7.44
C LEU A 336 4.59 16.52 -6.30
N ILE A 337 4.12 17.77 -6.40
CA ILE A 337 3.26 18.38 -5.38
C ILE A 337 1.98 17.58 -5.20
N LEU A 338 1.29 17.21 -6.29
CA LEU A 338 0.07 16.40 -6.23
C LEU A 338 0.33 15.03 -5.58
N TYR A 339 1.42 14.36 -5.97
CA TYR A 339 1.83 13.08 -5.41
C TYR A 339 2.09 13.16 -3.91
N LEU A 340 2.85 14.17 -3.46
CA LEU A 340 3.14 14.40 -2.05
C LEU A 340 1.87 14.75 -1.27
N LEU A 341 0.98 15.58 -1.82
CA LEU A 341 -0.29 15.93 -1.20
C LEU A 341 -1.18 14.70 -0.97
N ILE A 342 -1.19 13.72 -1.88
CA ILE A 342 -1.92 12.46 -1.67
C ILE A 342 -1.37 11.73 -0.44
N GLY A 343 -0.05 11.57 -0.33
CA GLY A 343 0.59 10.88 0.79
C GLY A 343 0.39 11.61 2.12
N ILE A 344 0.61 12.93 2.13
CA ILE A 344 0.46 13.81 3.28
C ILE A 344 -1.00 13.81 3.76
N THR A 345 -1.96 13.99 2.85
CA THR A 345 -3.39 13.97 3.19
C THR A 345 -3.79 12.61 3.74
N THR A 346 -3.30 11.51 3.17
CA THR A 346 -3.57 10.15 3.68
C THR A 346 -3.05 10.00 5.10
N PHE A 347 -1.81 10.42 5.35
CA PHE A 347 -1.19 10.35 6.67
C PHE A 347 -1.96 11.15 7.73
N PHE A 348 -2.37 12.39 7.42
CA PHE A 348 -3.12 13.22 8.36
C PHE A 348 -4.58 12.78 8.53
N THR A 349 -5.23 12.28 7.47
CA THR A 349 -6.56 11.67 7.58
C THR A 349 -6.52 10.46 8.51
N CYS A 350 -5.49 9.60 8.43
CA CYS A 350 -5.32 8.52 9.40
C CYS A 350 -5.16 9.06 10.83
N GLY A 351 -4.40 10.14 11.03
CA GLY A 351 -4.27 10.82 12.32
C GLY A 351 -5.62 11.25 12.91
N GLY A 352 -6.45 11.89 12.09
CA GLY A 352 -7.81 12.28 12.48
C GLY A 352 -8.71 11.08 12.80
N ILE A 353 -8.61 9.98 12.05
CA ILE A 353 -9.35 8.73 12.33
C ILE A 353 -8.92 8.14 13.68
N ILE A 354 -7.62 8.08 13.97
CA ILE A 354 -7.09 7.54 15.24
C ILE A 354 -7.64 8.33 16.43
N GLN A 355 -7.64 9.66 16.35
CA GLN A 355 -8.15 10.51 17.43
C GLN A 355 -9.65 10.31 17.65
N ARG A 356 -10.44 10.30 16.57
CA ARG A 356 -11.91 10.21 16.64
C ARG A 356 -12.46 8.84 16.98
N THR A 357 -11.63 7.80 16.93
CA THR A 357 -12.02 6.42 17.31
C THR A 357 -11.51 6.03 18.69
N ARG A 358 -10.75 6.91 19.37
CA ARG A 358 -10.09 6.63 20.66
C ARG A 358 -11.06 6.19 21.74
N ASP A 359 -12.16 6.91 21.88
CA ASP A 359 -13.15 6.73 22.95
C ASP A 359 -14.39 5.96 22.49
N HIS A 360 -14.32 5.34 21.31
CA HIS A 360 -15.42 4.59 20.68
C HIS A 360 -15.03 3.11 20.47
N PRO A 361 -15.33 2.22 21.43
CA PRO A 361 -14.89 0.81 21.39
C PRO A 361 -15.36 0.03 20.14
N ASP A 362 -16.53 0.37 19.61
CA ASP A 362 -17.18 -0.24 18.44
C ASP A 362 -16.43 0.01 17.13
N ILE A 363 -15.79 1.17 17.00
CA ILE A 363 -15.01 1.57 15.81
C ILE A 363 -13.50 1.66 16.08
N LYS A 364 -13.04 1.17 17.23
CA LYS A 364 -11.62 1.11 17.59
C LYS A 364 -10.76 0.39 16.55
N TRP A 365 -11.32 -0.62 15.88
CA TRP A 365 -10.65 -1.34 14.80
C TRP A 365 -10.23 -0.41 13.65
N ALA A 366 -11.01 0.63 13.34
CA ALA A 366 -10.71 1.59 12.28
C ALA A 366 -9.54 2.49 12.68
N GLY A 367 -9.48 2.90 13.96
CA GLY A 367 -8.33 3.61 14.54
C GLY A 367 -7.05 2.78 14.49
N THR A 368 -7.12 1.50 14.86
CA THR A 368 -5.95 0.60 14.79
C THR A 368 -5.48 0.40 13.35
N LEU A 369 -6.40 0.23 12.41
CA LEU A 369 -6.05 0.11 10.99
C LEU A 369 -5.41 1.40 10.47
N ALA A 370 -6.00 2.56 10.74
CA ALA A 370 -5.43 3.86 10.37
C ALA A 370 -4.02 4.07 10.95
N ALA A 371 -3.77 3.64 12.20
CA ALA A 371 -2.44 3.67 12.79
C ALA A 371 -1.44 2.80 12.02
N MET A 372 -1.84 1.58 11.62
CA MET A 372 -0.98 0.68 10.83
C MET A 372 -0.78 1.18 9.39
N ILE A 373 -1.75 1.88 8.80
CA ILE A 373 -1.57 2.56 7.52
C ILE A 373 -0.51 3.67 7.63
N GLN A 374 -0.54 4.52 8.68
CA GLN A 374 0.52 5.51 8.88
C GLN A 374 1.90 4.87 9.00
N VAL A 375 2.00 3.75 9.73
CA VAL A 375 3.25 2.99 9.86
C VAL A 375 3.71 2.45 8.50
N SER A 376 2.81 1.89 7.71
CA SER A 376 3.11 1.41 6.35
C SER A 376 3.58 2.53 5.43
N LEU A 377 2.93 3.71 5.50
CA LEU A 377 3.30 4.89 4.70
C LEU A 377 4.68 5.44 5.06
N VAL A 378 5.09 5.40 6.34
CA VAL A 378 6.46 5.79 6.73
C VAL A 378 7.49 4.85 6.11
N GLY A 379 7.22 3.54 6.13
CA GLY A 379 8.07 2.55 5.46
C GLY A 379 8.14 2.78 3.95
N PHE A 380 7.00 3.05 3.30
CA PHE A 380 6.93 3.35 1.87
C PHE A 380 7.68 4.63 1.50
N ALA A 381 7.47 5.73 2.21
CA ALA A 381 8.12 7.02 1.94
C ALA A 381 9.64 6.93 2.06
N THR A 382 10.13 6.24 3.10
CA THR A 382 11.57 6.17 3.38
C THR A 382 12.30 5.13 2.51
N ALA A 383 11.74 3.94 2.29
CA ALA A 383 12.32 2.98 1.32
C ALA A 383 12.18 3.50 -0.11
N GLY A 384 11.05 4.11 -0.45
CA GLY A 384 10.75 4.69 -1.75
C GLY A 384 11.69 5.82 -2.17
N ALA A 385 12.34 6.50 -1.22
CA ALA A 385 13.41 7.46 -1.51
C ALA A 385 14.61 6.83 -2.27
N PHE A 386 14.73 5.50 -2.26
CA PHE A 386 15.79 4.73 -2.89
C PHE A 386 15.30 3.81 -4.03
N LEU A 387 14.04 3.90 -4.44
CA LEU A 387 13.38 2.96 -5.37
C LEU A 387 12.51 3.69 -6.40
N THR A 388 12.41 3.15 -7.63
CA THR A 388 11.56 3.67 -8.71
C THR A 388 10.21 2.95 -8.68
N VAL A 389 9.32 3.39 -7.78
CA VAL A 389 8.08 2.68 -7.38
C VAL A 389 6.87 3.60 -7.27
N ALA A 390 6.89 4.78 -7.92
CA ALA A 390 5.83 5.78 -7.78
C ALA A 390 4.43 5.26 -8.18
N THR A 391 4.37 4.26 -9.05
CA THR A 391 3.13 3.65 -9.56
C THR A 391 2.68 2.42 -8.77
N PHE A 392 3.32 2.08 -7.65
CA PHE A 392 3.05 0.83 -6.91
C PHE A 392 1.63 0.75 -6.33
N ASP A 393 0.90 -0.31 -6.68
CA ASP A 393 -0.52 -0.54 -6.39
C ASP A 393 -0.86 -0.44 -4.90
N LEU A 394 0.00 -0.97 -4.02
CA LEU A 394 -0.29 -1.03 -2.58
C LEU A 394 -0.40 0.36 -1.97
N TYR A 395 0.41 1.32 -2.43
CA TYR A 395 0.30 2.70 -1.99
C TYR A 395 -1.11 3.26 -2.25
N TYR A 396 -1.62 3.11 -3.48
CA TYR A 396 -2.94 3.60 -3.86
C TYR A 396 -4.09 2.83 -3.17
N HIS A 397 -3.95 1.53 -2.94
CA HIS A 397 -4.90 0.80 -2.11
C HIS A 397 -4.96 1.32 -0.67
N LEU A 398 -3.83 1.67 -0.05
CA LEU A 398 -3.84 2.28 1.30
C LEU A 398 -4.50 3.67 1.30
N VAL A 399 -4.34 4.45 0.23
CA VAL A 399 -5.07 5.71 0.03
C VAL A 399 -6.58 5.45 -0.03
N ALA A 400 -7.03 4.48 -0.86
CA ALA A 400 -8.44 4.11 -0.99
C ALA A 400 -9.04 3.61 0.34
N VAL A 401 -8.34 2.72 1.05
CA VAL A 401 -8.75 2.22 2.37
C VAL A 401 -8.90 3.37 3.35
N THR A 402 -7.96 4.33 3.36
CA THR A 402 -8.03 5.50 4.25
C THR A 402 -9.25 6.38 3.98
N ALA A 403 -9.52 6.67 2.70
CA ALA A 403 -10.70 7.46 2.31
C ALA A 403 -12.01 6.77 2.74
N MET A 404 -12.10 5.44 2.57
CA MET A 404 -13.27 4.68 3.00
C MET A 404 -13.40 4.61 4.52
N LEU A 405 -12.31 4.40 5.25
CA LEU A 405 -12.32 4.40 6.72
C LEU A 405 -12.84 5.72 7.27
N LYS A 406 -12.42 6.85 6.70
CA LYS A 406 -12.90 8.18 7.12
C LYS A 406 -14.43 8.26 6.99
N VAL A 407 -14.98 7.87 5.85
CA VAL A 407 -16.43 7.91 5.61
C VAL A 407 -17.18 6.94 6.51
N MET A 408 -16.66 5.73 6.73
CA MET A 408 -17.28 4.76 7.64
C MET A 408 -17.33 5.28 9.07
N VAL A 409 -16.22 5.85 9.56
CA VAL A 409 -16.15 6.45 10.90
C VAL A 409 -17.11 7.63 11.02
N ASP A 410 -17.16 8.51 10.01
CA ASP A 410 -18.11 9.64 10.00
C ASP A 410 -19.56 9.18 10.08
N ARG A 411 -19.94 8.16 9.31
CA ARG A 411 -21.31 7.60 9.31
C ARG A 411 -21.69 7.04 10.68
N VAL A 412 -20.80 6.28 11.32
CA VAL A 412 -21.07 5.71 12.65
C VAL A 412 -21.19 6.81 13.71
N LEU A 413 -20.27 7.78 13.70
CA LEU A 413 -20.30 8.88 14.68
C LEU A 413 -21.51 9.79 14.48
N ALA A 414 -21.90 10.11 13.24
CA ALA A 414 -23.12 10.88 12.97
C ALA A 414 -24.38 10.14 13.43
N GLY A 415 -24.47 8.82 13.18
CA GLY A 415 -25.58 8.00 13.67
C GLY A 415 -25.66 7.92 15.20
N ALA A 416 -24.51 7.94 15.88
CA ALA A 416 -24.46 7.99 17.35
C ALA A 416 -24.98 9.33 17.90
N VAL A 417 -24.67 10.45 17.25
CA VAL A 417 -25.17 11.79 17.62
C VAL A 417 -26.69 11.88 17.49
N VAL A 418 -27.26 11.36 16.39
CA VAL A 418 -28.72 11.34 16.19
C VAL A 418 -29.42 10.55 17.29
N LYS A 419 -28.93 9.34 17.59
CA LYS A 419 -29.49 8.49 18.67
C LYS A 419 -29.37 9.12 20.06
N ALA A 420 -28.30 9.88 20.32
CA ALA A 420 -28.15 10.60 21.57
C ALA A 420 -29.16 11.77 21.68
N GLY A 421 -29.36 12.52 20.59
CA GLY A 421 -30.37 13.58 20.52
C GLY A 421 -31.80 13.07 20.72
N GLU A 422 -32.16 11.95 20.09
CA GLU A 422 -33.47 11.30 20.27
C GLU A 422 -33.71 10.87 21.73
N LYS A 423 -32.69 10.34 22.42
CA LYS A 423 -32.79 9.99 23.84
C LYS A 423 -32.96 11.19 24.76
N VAL A 424 -32.36 12.34 24.42
CA VAL A 424 -32.51 13.58 25.19
C VAL A 424 -33.91 14.19 25.00
N ILE A 425 -34.48 14.08 23.79
CA ILE A 425 -35.84 14.57 23.50
C ILE A 425 -36.92 13.66 24.10
N ALA A 426 -36.66 12.34 24.20
CA ALA A 426 -37.62 11.37 24.72
C ALA A 426 -37.80 11.34 26.25
N ALA A 427 -37.09 12.20 27.01
CA ALA A 427 -37.22 12.28 28.47
C ALA A 427 -37.92 13.60 28.88
N PRO A 428 -39.25 13.63 29.02
CA PRO A 428 -39.89 14.67 29.81
C PRO A 428 -39.60 14.41 31.30
N PRO A 429 -39.39 15.44 32.14
CA PRO A 429 -39.31 15.24 33.58
C PRO A 429 -40.66 14.68 34.05
N ALA A 430 -40.63 13.50 34.67
CA ALA A 430 -41.78 13.00 35.40
C ALA A 430 -42.06 13.99 36.54
N ALA A 431 -43.06 14.84 36.36
CA ALA A 431 -43.57 15.68 37.43
C ALA A 431 -44.01 14.75 38.58
N PRO A 432 -43.56 14.99 39.83
CA PRO A 432 -43.96 14.16 40.94
C PRO A 432 -45.47 14.27 41.13
N TYR A 433 -46.15 13.14 41.00
CA TYR A 433 -47.55 12.96 41.31
C TYR A 433 -47.76 13.31 42.79
N LEU A 434 -48.38 14.45 43.08
CA LEU A 434 -48.82 14.79 44.44
C LEU A 434 -49.99 13.86 44.79
N ALA A 435 -49.66 12.71 45.37
CA ALA A 435 -50.62 11.84 46.01
C ALA A 435 -51.25 12.59 47.20
N GLY A 436 -52.57 12.75 47.14
CA GLY A 436 -53.36 13.38 48.18
C GLY A 436 -53.18 12.72 49.54
N LYS A 437 -52.93 13.54 50.56
CA LYS A 437 -53.12 13.17 51.96
C LYS A 437 -54.57 13.48 52.35
N PHE A 438 -55.38 12.44 52.47
CA PHE A 438 -56.52 12.46 53.39
C PHE A 438 -55.99 12.42 54.83
N GLY A 439 -56.52 13.30 55.69
CA GLY A 439 -56.14 13.35 57.09
C GLY A 439 -56.99 14.35 57.89
N GLY A 440 -58.22 13.95 58.21
CA GLY A 440 -58.96 14.24 59.44
C GLY A 440 -59.15 15.69 59.90
N LEU A 441 -60.41 16.14 59.95
CA LEU A 441 -60.83 17.18 60.89
C LEU A 441 -62.22 16.86 61.47
N LYS A 442 -62.24 16.84 62.80
CA LYS A 442 -63.39 16.76 63.70
C LYS A 442 -64.32 17.96 63.51
N ARG A 443 -65.62 17.73 63.34
CA ARG A 443 -66.73 18.05 64.28
C ARG A 443 -68.06 17.88 63.57
#